data_AF-F9WSA7-F1
#
_entry.id   AF-F9WSA7-F1
#
_cell.length_a   1.000
_cell.length_b   1.000
_cell.length_c   1.000
_cell.angle_alpha   90.00
_cell.angle_beta   90.00
_cell.angle_gamma   90.00
#
_symmetry.space_group_name_H-M   'P 1'
#
loop_
_entity.id
_entity.type
_entity.pdbx_description
1 polymer ?
#
loop_
_entity_poly.entity_id
_entity_poly.type
_entity_poly.pdbx_seq_one_letter_code
_entity_poly.pdbx_strand_id
1 'polypeptide(L)'
;MSESKTAVVITGAFESVFEARWSYVESGHVDMPLGLKIFDGTVDGVVVPPVWSFAEVNEISGVDELEVLDLESDGERDMAAEHERDRVAAGQHCVEVFVLTSAMGWPYTGFEAVNARCVFVRREMVRVWRVVEEQIQMWPNCTHQCPNKPYILLGTPGIGKSFGFGSYLLYELLHYDAAKVPAVAYFVSGSAYIFHKTGAMAGRVVFYMKAGDALSAMDKITAGKKKIEQAESGEGEVKRREMDGYIIFDVSGTFVPYSQFLLVRWGCIALSSPSTKKFAEWAKQNNALPIYINCYSRREIMAFHAFQERCVLRTDEEYVGAREQIESRWTEIRTRIRGVGPLPRYIFDWKLFDN
;
A
#
# COMPACT_ATOMS: atom_id res chain seq x y z
N MET A 1 -22.64 -31.22 -13.77
CA MET A 1 -22.17 -30.60 -12.52
C MET A 1 -20.65 -30.51 -12.61
N SER A 2 -20.12 -29.35 -12.98
CA SER A 2 -18.67 -29.13 -12.98
C SER A 2 -18.21 -28.92 -11.55
N GLU A 3 -17.22 -29.68 -11.10
CA GLU A 3 -16.53 -29.43 -9.83
C GLU A 3 -15.98 -27.99 -9.85
N SER A 4 -16.67 -27.09 -9.13
CA SER A 4 -16.15 -25.77 -8.83
C SER A 4 -14.94 -25.98 -7.93
N LYS A 5 -13.72 -25.85 -8.48
CA LYS A 5 -12.49 -25.84 -7.69
C LYS A 5 -12.55 -24.65 -6.73
N THR A 6 -12.81 -24.93 -5.46
CA THR A 6 -12.98 -23.95 -4.38
C THR A 6 -11.69 -23.20 -4.04
N ALA A 7 -10.55 -23.72 -4.47
CA ALA A 7 -9.23 -23.12 -4.31
C ALA A 7 -8.38 -23.35 -5.57
N VAL A 8 -7.65 -22.34 -6.01
CA VAL A 8 -6.81 -22.37 -7.21
C VAL A 8 -5.42 -21.85 -6.87
N VAL A 9 -4.37 -22.61 -7.18
CA VAL A 9 -2.99 -22.12 -7.05
C VAL A 9 -2.69 -21.18 -8.20
N ILE A 10 -2.19 -19.98 -7.90
CA ILE A 10 -1.76 -19.01 -8.92
C ILE A 10 -0.24 -19.08 -9.04
N THR A 11 0.24 -19.82 -10.03
CA THR A 11 1.66 -19.98 -10.31
C THR A 11 2.30 -18.64 -10.69
N GLY A 12 3.44 -18.30 -10.09
CA GLY A 12 4.18 -17.06 -10.36
C GLY A 12 3.72 -15.84 -9.58
N ALA A 13 2.55 -15.89 -8.92
CA ALA A 13 2.01 -14.73 -8.21
C ALA A 13 2.82 -14.35 -6.95
N PHE A 14 3.47 -15.32 -6.30
CA PHE A 14 4.32 -15.05 -5.14
C PHE A 14 5.56 -14.28 -5.60
N GLU A 15 6.28 -14.84 -6.57
CA GLU A 15 7.48 -14.27 -7.16
C GLU A 15 7.19 -12.91 -7.79
N SER A 16 6.05 -12.75 -8.45
CA SER A 16 5.66 -11.48 -9.08
C SER A 16 5.54 -10.32 -8.08
N VAL A 17 5.10 -10.60 -6.85
CA VAL A 17 5.02 -9.57 -5.80
C VAL A 17 6.35 -9.44 -5.08
N PHE A 18 6.99 -10.56 -4.73
CA PHE A 18 8.25 -10.58 -4.00
C PHE A 18 9.40 -9.95 -4.80
N GLU A 19 9.48 -10.20 -6.10
CA GLU A 19 10.50 -9.68 -7.00
C GLU A 19 9.99 -8.44 -7.78
N ALA A 20 9.00 -7.73 -7.24
CA ALA A 20 8.49 -6.52 -7.88
C ALA A 20 9.62 -5.53 -8.13
N ARG A 21 9.76 -5.08 -9.38
CA ARG A 21 10.81 -4.13 -9.76
C ARG A 21 10.50 -2.77 -9.19
N TRP A 22 11.54 -2.02 -8.88
CA TRP A 22 11.39 -0.67 -8.36
C TRP A 22 11.82 0.39 -9.37
N SER A 23 11.14 1.53 -9.32
CA SER A 23 11.55 2.81 -9.90
C SER A 23 11.27 3.91 -8.87
N TYR A 24 11.84 5.10 -9.01
CA TYR A 24 11.47 6.24 -8.17
C TYR A 24 11.49 7.55 -8.93
N VAL A 25 10.77 8.53 -8.39
CA VAL A 25 10.74 9.90 -8.91
C VAL A 25 11.43 10.80 -7.89
N GLU A 26 12.47 11.47 -8.34
CA GLU A 26 13.27 12.38 -7.54
C GLU A 26 13.12 13.81 -8.03
N SER A 27 13.02 14.74 -7.10
CA SER A 27 12.98 16.16 -7.37
C SER A 27 14.36 16.83 -7.27
N GLY A 28 14.46 18.06 -7.78
CA GLY A 28 15.71 18.83 -7.78
C GLY A 28 16.46 18.82 -9.11
N HIS A 29 15.84 18.31 -10.18
CA HIS A 29 16.46 18.20 -11.50
C HIS A 29 15.96 19.33 -12.41
N VAL A 30 16.52 20.53 -12.27
CA VAL A 30 16.05 21.77 -12.95
C VAL A 30 15.93 21.64 -14.48
N ASP A 31 16.78 20.81 -15.09
CA ASP A 31 16.80 20.58 -16.54
C ASP A 31 15.75 19.57 -17.02
N MET A 32 15.06 18.88 -16.09
CA MET A 32 14.02 17.92 -16.40
C MET A 32 12.61 18.56 -16.38
N PRO A 33 11.64 18.02 -17.14
CA PRO A 33 10.23 18.42 -17.04
C PRO A 33 9.75 18.45 -15.58
N LEU A 34 9.10 19.54 -15.18
CA LEU A 34 8.60 19.75 -13.80
C LEU A 34 9.69 19.69 -12.69
N GLY A 35 10.97 19.70 -13.04
CA GLY A 35 12.06 19.54 -12.07
C GLY A 35 12.23 18.11 -11.54
N LEU A 36 11.63 17.11 -12.22
CA LEU A 36 11.53 15.74 -11.76
C LEU A 36 12.28 14.77 -12.68
N LYS A 37 13.08 13.88 -12.10
CA LYS A 37 13.75 12.80 -12.81
C LYS A 37 13.21 11.45 -12.35
N ILE A 38 12.97 10.55 -13.31
CA ILE A 38 12.54 9.18 -13.06
C ILE A 38 13.76 8.27 -13.18
N PHE A 39 13.95 7.41 -12.21
CA PHE A 39 15.02 6.41 -12.19
C PHE A 39 14.42 5.01 -12.20
N ASP A 40 14.87 4.17 -13.13
CA ASP A 40 14.50 2.76 -13.21
C ASP A 40 15.53 1.88 -12.48
N GLY A 41 15.06 1.01 -11.59
CA GLY A 41 15.89 0.22 -10.68
C GLY A 41 16.59 -0.99 -11.29
N THR A 42 16.80 -1.03 -12.61
CA THR A 42 17.55 -2.11 -13.28
C THR A 42 19.03 -1.78 -13.38
N VAL A 43 19.70 -1.54 -12.24
CA VAL A 43 21.16 -1.42 -12.23
C VAL A 43 21.75 -2.29 -11.12
N ASP A 44 22.40 -3.36 -11.57
CA ASP A 44 23.40 -4.20 -10.90
C ASP A 44 23.71 -3.86 -9.43
N GLY A 45 23.26 -4.73 -8.51
CA GLY A 45 23.80 -4.78 -7.15
C GLY A 45 23.47 -3.60 -6.23
N VAL A 46 22.63 -2.65 -6.65
CA VAL A 46 22.18 -1.53 -5.82
C VAL A 46 21.07 -1.99 -4.89
N VAL A 47 21.37 -2.00 -3.59
CA VAL A 47 20.40 -2.13 -2.49
C VAL A 47 19.31 -1.09 -2.69
N VAL A 48 18.03 -1.48 -2.53
CA VAL A 48 16.88 -0.56 -2.54
C VAL A 48 17.27 0.71 -1.77
N PRO A 49 17.33 1.89 -2.40
CA PRO A 49 17.78 3.08 -1.71
C PRO A 49 16.86 3.31 -0.50
N PRO A 50 17.39 3.59 0.71
CA PRO A 50 16.56 3.97 1.84
C PRO A 50 15.81 5.24 1.47
N VAL A 51 14.53 5.10 1.08
CA VAL A 51 13.81 6.13 0.33
C VAL A 51 13.46 7.34 1.21
N TRP A 52 13.02 7.07 2.44
CA TRP A 52 12.74 8.09 3.43
C TRP A 52 13.12 7.59 4.82
N SER A 53 13.85 8.40 5.57
CA SER A 53 14.07 8.21 7.00
C SER A 53 12.77 8.34 7.78
N PHE A 54 12.71 7.77 8.98
CA PHE A 54 11.52 7.92 9.84
C PHE A 54 11.25 9.39 10.17
N ALA A 55 12.30 10.21 10.34
CA ALA A 55 12.13 11.64 10.57
C ALA A 55 11.41 12.31 9.41
N GLU A 56 11.79 12.01 8.16
CA GLU A 56 11.17 12.57 6.95
C GLU A 56 9.74 12.07 6.68
N VAL A 57 9.37 10.91 7.21
CA VAL A 57 8.00 10.36 7.11
C VAL A 57 7.11 10.86 8.26
N ASN A 58 7.71 11.15 9.42
CA ASN A 58 7.01 11.62 10.61
C ASN A 58 6.91 13.15 10.69
N GLU A 59 7.68 13.86 9.87
CA GLU A 59 7.48 15.29 9.64
C GLU A 59 6.12 15.47 8.96
N ILE A 60 5.16 16.00 9.71
CA ILE A 60 3.91 16.53 9.14
C ILE A 60 4.37 17.69 8.26
N SER A 61 4.51 17.43 6.95
CA SER A 61 5.09 18.39 6.03
C SER A 61 4.35 19.73 6.17
N GLY A 62 5.06 20.79 6.56
CA GLY A 62 4.55 22.18 6.52
C GLY A 62 4.14 22.66 5.12
N VAL A 63 4.23 21.78 4.12
CA VAL A 63 3.62 21.89 2.79
C VAL A 63 2.12 22.18 2.89
N ASP A 64 1.42 21.70 3.92
CA ASP A 64 -0.01 21.99 4.11
C ASP A 64 -0.26 23.49 4.38
N GLU A 65 0.63 24.19 5.11
CA GLU A 65 0.53 25.65 5.31
C GLU A 65 0.84 26.44 4.02
N LEU A 66 1.82 26.00 3.23
CA LEU A 66 2.14 26.62 1.93
C LEU A 66 1.08 26.33 0.85
N GLU A 67 0.45 25.15 0.88
CA GLU A 67 -0.70 24.82 0.03
C GLU A 67 -1.94 25.63 0.43
N VAL A 68 -2.15 25.91 1.73
CA VAL A 68 -3.19 26.84 2.20
C VAL A 68 -2.90 28.28 1.76
N LEU A 69 -1.65 28.75 1.85
CA LEU A 69 -1.24 30.07 1.35
C LEU A 69 -1.40 30.20 -0.17
N ASP A 70 -1.21 29.11 -0.92
CA ASP A 70 -1.47 29.06 -2.37
C ASP A 70 -2.96 29.10 -2.73
N LEU A 71 -3.83 28.63 -1.84
CA LEU A 71 -5.29 28.76 -1.98
C LEU A 71 -5.79 30.18 -1.64
N GLU A 72 -5.07 30.90 -0.78
CA GLU A 72 -5.34 32.30 -0.43
C GLU A 72 -4.77 33.30 -1.44
N SER A 73 -3.74 32.91 -2.20
CA SER A 73 -3.23 33.69 -3.33
C SER A 73 -4.16 33.61 -4.54
N ASP A 74 -4.29 34.72 -5.25
CA ASP A 74 -5.05 34.99 -6.48
C ASP A 74 -4.72 34.06 -7.66
N GLY A 75 -3.87 33.05 -7.45
CA GLY A 75 -3.45 32.05 -8.42
C GLY A 75 -2.24 32.46 -9.27
N GLU A 76 -1.67 33.66 -9.07
CA GLU A 76 -0.51 34.18 -9.82
C GLU A 76 0.83 33.63 -9.33
N ARG A 77 0.96 33.29 -8.03
CA ARG A 77 2.19 32.72 -7.47
C ARG A 77 1.91 31.34 -6.89
N ASP A 78 2.73 30.38 -7.29
CA ASP A 78 2.76 29.03 -6.74
C ASP A 78 3.85 29.05 -5.66
N MET A 79 3.52 29.53 -4.46
CA MET A 79 4.44 29.71 -3.33
C MET A 79 5.01 28.37 -2.87
N ALA A 80 4.24 27.28 -2.93
CA ALA A 80 4.81 25.95 -2.68
C ALA A 80 5.74 25.50 -3.82
N ALA A 81 5.60 25.98 -5.07
CA ALA A 81 6.62 25.79 -6.10
C ALA A 81 7.81 26.78 -5.99
N GLU A 82 7.65 27.95 -5.36
CA GLU A 82 8.75 28.89 -5.08
C GLU A 82 9.61 28.44 -3.90
N HIS A 83 9.00 28.09 -2.76
CA HIS A 83 9.70 27.48 -1.63
C HIS A 83 10.45 26.21 -2.04
N GLU A 84 9.89 25.48 -3.00
CA GLU A 84 10.52 24.30 -3.55
C GLU A 84 11.61 24.63 -4.57
N ARG A 85 11.45 25.67 -5.39
CA ARG A 85 12.56 26.23 -6.18
C ARG A 85 13.72 26.66 -5.27
N ASP A 86 13.46 27.14 -4.06
CA ASP A 86 14.49 27.49 -3.08
C ASP A 86 15.18 26.24 -2.49
N ARG A 87 14.44 25.16 -2.21
CA ARG A 87 15.02 23.85 -1.81
C ARG A 87 15.84 23.20 -2.92
N VAL A 88 15.36 23.28 -4.15
CA VAL A 88 16.05 22.81 -5.35
C VAL A 88 17.28 23.67 -5.65
N ALA A 89 17.21 24.99 -5.48
CA ALA A 89 18.36 25.90 -5.58
C ALA A 89 19.41 25.65 -4.48
N ALA A 90 19.00 25.09 -3.34
CA ALA A 90 19.89 24.61 -2.29
C ALA A 90 20.53 23.24 -2.57
N GLY A 91 20.25 22.62 -3.73
CA GLY A 91 20.85 21.35 -4.16
C GLY A 91 20.32 20.11 -3.43
N GLN A 92 19.13 20.19 -2.83
CA GLN A 92 18.58 19.11 -2.01
C GLN A 92 17.62 18.24 -2.85
N HIS A 93 18.12 17.11 -3.34
CA HIS A 93 17.31 16.10 -4.02
C HIS A 93 16.40 15.36 -3.03
N CYS A 94 15.17 15.10 -3.43
CA CYS A 94 14.18 14.45 -2.56
C CYS A 94 13.39 13.42 -3.36
N VAL A 95 13.25 12.20 -2.82
CA VAL A 95 12.35 11.22 -3.43
C VAL A 95 10.92 11.64 -3.14
N GLU A 96 10.12 11.81 -4.18
CA GLU A 96 8.72 12.19 -4.07
C GLU A 96 7.81 10.97 -4.01
N VAL A 97 8.08 9.98 -4.85
CA VAL A 97 7.31 8.74 -4.94
C VAL A 97 8.22 7.58 -5.33
N PHE A 98 7.99 6.42 -4.73
CA PHE A 98 8.61 5.15 -5.13
C PHE A 98 7.56 4.30 -5.87
N VAL A 99 7.98 3.51 -6.85
CA VAL A 99 7.06 2.75 -7.70
C VAL A 99 7.45 1.28 -7.69
N LEU A 100 6.52 0.43 -7.25
CA LEU A 100 6.64 -1.02 -7.33
C LEU A 100 5.91 -1.55 -8.56
N THR A 101 6.61 -2.28 -9.41
CA THR A 101 6.10 -2.85 -10.65
C THR A 101 6.09 -4.37 -10.58
N SER A 102 4.90 -4.93 -10.43
CA SER A 102 4.67 -6.38 -10.43
C SER A 102 4.41 -6.90 -11.85
N ALA A 103 5.09 -7.99 -12.24
CA ALA A 103 4.99 -8.57 -13.58
C ALA A 103 3.57 -9.06 -13.93
N MET A 104 2.89 -9.66 -12.96
CA MET A 104 1.52 -10.15 -13.04
C MET A 104 0.50 -9.14 -12.51
N GLY A 105 0.91 -7.97 -12.02
CA GLY A 105 0.02 -7.05 -11.31
C GLY A 105 -0.23 -7.49 -9.87
N TRP A 106 -1.35 -7.09 -9.28
CA TRP A 106 -1.58 -7.16 -7.84
C TRP A 106 -2.86 -7.94 -7.49
N PRO A 107 -3.04 -8.41 -6.23
CA PRO A 107 -4.28 -9.07 -5.82
C PRO A 107 -5.54 -8.27 -6.11
N TYR A 108 -5.47 -6.94 -5.94
CA TYR A 108 -6.58 -6.03 -6.22
C TYR A 108 -7.04 -6.09 -7.68
N THR A 109 -6.10 -6.26 -8.62
CA THR A 109 -6.36 -6.38 -10.05
C THR A 109 -6.55 -7.84 -10.49
N GLY A 110 -6.70 -8.78 -9.57
CA GLY A 110 -6.86 -10.19 -9.91
C GLY A 110 -5.60 -10.85 -10.50
N PHE A 111 -4.41 -10.26 -10.32
CA PHE A 111 -3.21 -10.62 -11.08
C PHE A 111 -3.39 -10.52 -12.61
N GLU A 112 -4.24 -9.60 -13.06
CA GLU A 112 -4.36 -9.24 -14.47
C GLU A 112 -3.49 -8.01 -14.75
N ALA A 113 -2.29 -8.27 -15.26
CA ALA A 113 -1.26 -7.26 -15.48
C ALA A 113 -1.65 -6.17 -16.49
N VAL A 114 -2.73 -6.34 -17.26
CA VAL A 114 -3.27 -5.31 -18.18
C VAL A 114 -4.03 -4.21 -17.43
N ASN A 115 -4.52 -4.49 -16.22
CA ASN A 115 -5.35 -3.56 -15.46
C ASN A 115 -4.51 -2.53 -14.70
N ALA A 116 -3.49 -2.99 -13.96
CA ALA A 116 -2.45 -2.12 -13.39
C ALA A 116 -1.26 -2.95 -12.86
N ARG A 117 -0.03 -2.51 -13.17
CA ARG A 117 1.22 -3.15 -12.69
C ARG A 117 1.97 -2.32 -11.66
N CYS A 118 1.82 -1.00 -11.72
CA CYS A 118 2.58 -0.07 -10.91
C CYS A 118 1.79 0.35 -9.67
N VAL A 119 2.42 0.25 -8.50
CA VAL A 119 1.93 0.77 -7.22
C VAL A 119 2.84 1.93 -6.81
N PHE A 120 2.24 3.10 -6.67
CA PHE A 120 2.92 4.32 -6.26
C PHE A 120 2.95 4.38 -4.73
N VAL A 121 4.11 4.07 -4.17
CA VAL A 121 4.41 4.09 -2.73
C VAL A 121 4.69 5.51 -2.30
N ARG A 122 3.93 5.94 -1.29
CA ARG A 122 3.94 7.30 -0.72
C ARG A 122 4.54 7.29 0.68
N ARG A 123 4.89 8.47 1.19
CA ARG A 123 5.35 8.63 2.58
C ARG A 123 4.33 8.08 3.58
N GLU A 124 3.05 8.36 3.35
CA GLU A 124 1.96 7.84 4.19
C GLU A 124 1.88 6.31 4.21
N MET A 125 2.24 5.64 3.11
CA MET A 125 2.24 4.17 3.04
C MET A 125 3.39 3.60 3.87
N VAL A 126 4.56 4.23 3.81
CA VAL A 126 5.72 3.90 4.64
C VAL A 126 5.41 4.13 6.12
N ARG A 127 4.73 5.22 6.46
CA ARG A 127 4.28 5.51 7.84
C ARG A 127 3.36 4.41 8.38
N VAL A 128 2.39 3.97 7.58
CA VAL A 128 1.47 2.88 7.94
C VAL A 128 2.22 1.56 8.09
N TRP A 129 3.17 1.27 7.21
CA TRP A 129 4.02 0.08 7.33
C TRP A 129 4.79 0.07 8.64
N ARG A 130 5.34 1.20 9.10
CA ARG A 130 6.03 1.28 10.41
C ARG A 130 5.12 0.89 11.57
N VAL A 131 3.87 1.35 11.58
CA VAL A 131 2.89 0.96 12.61
C VAL A 131 2.62 -0.55 12.59
N VAL A 132 2.51 -1.14 11.38
CA VAL A 132 2.33 -2.59 11.20
C VAL A 132 3.58 -3.37 11.63
N GLU A 133 4.77 -2.87 11.30
CA GLU A 133 6.06 -3.44 11.69
C GLU A 133 6.21 -3.46 13.22
N GLU A 134 5.94 -2.35 13.89
CA GLU A 134 5.97 -2.24 15.36
C GLU A 134 4.98 -3.22 16.02
N GLN A 135 3.78 -3.37 15.45
CA GLN A 135 2.82 -4.35 15.91
C GLN A 135 3.36 -5.77 15.84
N ILE A 136 3.97 -6.14 14.72
CA ILE A 136 4.57 -7.47 14.53
C ILE A 136 5.69 -7.70 15.55
N GLN A 137 6.52 -6.69 15.80
CA GLN A 137 7.58 -6.74 16.82
C GLN A 137 7.03 -6.90 18.25
N MET A 138 5.82 -6.40 18.51
CA MET A 138 5.14 -6.48 19.81
C MET A 138 4.40 -7.80 20.04
N TRP A 139 4.21 -8.65 19.03
CA TRP A 139 3.50 -9.92 19.18
C TRP A 139 4.02 -10.85 20.27
N PRO A 140 5.34 -10.96 20.55
CA PRO A 140 5.84 -11.74 21.67
C PRO A 140 5.32 -11.28 23.05
N ASN A 141 4.84 -10.04 23.14
CA ASN A 141 4.26 -9.45 24.35
C ASN A 141 2.73 -9.63 24.44
N CYS A 142 2.08 -10.12 23.37
CA CYS A 142 0.65 -10.37 23.37
C CYS A 142 0.30 -11.60 24.24
N THR A 143 -0.77 -11.48 25.02
CA THR A 143 -1.29 -12.55 25.87
C THR A 143 -2.80 -12.72 25.68
N HIS A 144 -3.42 -13.70 26.34
CA HIS A 144 -4.87 -13.81 26.36
C HIS A 144 -5.57 -12.57 26.96
N GLN A 145 -4.91 -11.86 27.86
CA GLN A 145 -5.43 -10.65 28.50
C GLN A 145 -5.13 -9.39 27.69
N CYS A 146 -4.03 -9.38 26.93
CA CYS A 146 -3.64 -8.32 26.00
C CYS A 146 -3.52 -8.88 24.58
N PRO A 147 -4.64 -9.17 23.89
CA PRO A 147 -4.61 -9.74 22.56
C PRO A 147 -4.08 -8.72 21.54
N ASN A 148 -3.61 -9.24 20.41
CA ASN A 148 -3.27 -8.43 19.26
C ASN A 148 -4.51 -7.64 18.79
N LYS A 149 -4.38 -6.32 18.66
CA LYS A 149 -5.48 -5.46 18.20
C LYS A 149 -5.41 -5.25 16.69
N PRO A 150 -6.52 -5.39 15.94
CA PRO A 150 -6.52 -5.06 14.54
C PRO A 150 -6.40 -3.54 14.32
N TYR A 151 -5.87 -3.14 13.18
CA TYR A 151 -5.88 -1.75 12.73
C TYR A 151 -6.96 -1.48 11.70
N ILE A 152 -7.44 -0.24 11.69
CA ILE A 152 -8.37 0.27 10.70
C ILE A 152 -7.77 1.50 10.01
N LEU A 153 -7.55 1.39 8.70
CA LEU A 153 -6.99 2.47 7.89
C LEU A 153 -8.09 3.42 7.41
N LEU A 154 -8.07 4.65 7.91
CA LEU A 154 -9.06 5.69 7.66
C LEU A 154 -8.48 6.81 6.81
N GLY A 155 -9.13 7.09 5.69
CA GLY A 155 -8.72 8.18 4.81
C GLY A 155 -9.82 8.50 3.81
N THR A 156 -9.71 9.67 3.17
CA THR A 156 -10.70 10.18 2.22
C THR A 156 -11.06 9.13 1.15
N PRO A 157 -12.36 8.92 0.84
CA PRO A 157 -12.77 8.06 -0.27
C PRO A 157 -12.08 8.45 -1.58
N GLY A 158 -11.64 7.47 -2.38
CA GLY A 158 -10.99 7.72 -3.67
C GLY A 158 -9.47 7.95 -3.62
N ILE A 159 -8.85 7.98 -2.45
CA ILE A 159 -7.38 8.13 -2.29
C ILE A 159 -6.57 6.86 -2.66
N GLY A 160 -7.20 5.78 -3.14
CA GLY A 160 -6.48 4.57 -3.56
C GLY A 160 -5.98 3.66 -2.42
N LYS A 161 -6.69 3.60 -1.27
CA LYS A 161 -6.38 2.69 -0.15
C LYS A 161 -6.22 1.23 -0.59
N SER A 162 -7.23 0.72 -1.28
CA SER A 162 -7.33 -0.66 -1.73
C SER A 162 -6.18 -1.09 -2.66
N PHE A 163 -5.97 -0.35 -3.75
CA PHE A 163 -4.94 -0.67 -4.74
C PHE A 163 -3.52 -0.34 -4.27
N GLY A 164 -3.30 0.85 -3.68
CA GLY A 164 -1.98 1.30 -3.25
C GLY A 164 -1.52 0.70 -1.93
N PHE A 165 -2.19 1.06 -0.82
CA PHE A 165 -1.78 0.64 0.52
C PHE A 165 -1.80 -0.87 0.69
N GLY A 166 -2.85 -1.54 0.22
CA GLY A 166 -2.94 -3.00 0.32
C GLY A 166 -1.77 -3.70 -0.37
N SER A 167 -1.46 -3.31 -1.61
CA SER A 167 -0.38 -3.89 -2.40
C SER A 167 1.00 -3.65 -1.78
N TYR A 168 1.28 -2.45 -1.30
CA TYR A 168 2.54 -2.14 -0.62
C TYR A 168 2.70 -2.89 0.70
N LEU A 169 1.65 -2.95 1.52
CA LEU A 169 1.66 -3.74 2.76
C LEU A 169 1.91 -5.22 2.47
N LEU A 170 1.32 -5.75 1.39
CA LEU A 170 1.59 -7.12 0.98
C LEU A 170 3.07 -7.30 0.63
N TYR A 171 3.63 -6.42 -0.20
CA TYR A 171 5.04 -6.45 -0.57
C TYR A 171 5.94 -6.48 0.68
N GLU A 172 5.72 -5.57 1.61
CA GLU A 172 6.49 -5.48 2.86
C GLU A 172 6.33 -6.72 3.76
N LEU A 173 5.10 -7.22 3.94
CA LEU A 173 4.84 -8.42 4.74
C LEU A 173 5.47 -9.68 4.14
N LEU A 174 5.58 -9.78 2.81
CA LEU A 174 6.28 -10.88 2.16
C LEU A 174 7.80 -10.81 2.37
N HIS A 175 8.38 -9.61 2.43
CA HIS A 175 9.80 -9.38 2.72
C HIS A 175 10.15 -9.46 4.21
N TYR A 176 9.17 -9.33 5.11
CA TYR A 176 9.39 -9.49 6.54
C TYR A 176 9.82 -10.93 6.89
N ASP A 177 10.39 -11.13 8.08
CA ASP A 177 10.81 -12.43 8.59
C ASP A 177 9.68 -13.48 8.49
N ALA A 178 9.93 -14.57 7.76
CA ALA A 178 8.98 -15.65 7.53
C ALA A 178 8.69 -16.48 8.80
N ALA A 179 9.59 -16.49 9.79
CA ALA A 179 9.33 -17.12 11.08
C ALA A 179 8.29 -16.32 11.89
N LYS A 180 8.33 -14.99 11.80
CA LYS A 180 7.38 -14.11 12.49
C LYS A 180 6.06 -13.98 11.75
N VAL A 181 6.11 -13.85 10.42
CA VAL A 181 4.93 -13.75 9.54
C VAL A 181 4.96 -14.93 8.54
N PRO A 182 4.41 -16.10 8.90
CA PRO A 182 4.51 -17.32 8.08
C PRO A 182 3.57 -17.36 6.88
N ALA A 183 2.51 -16.56 6.90
CA ALA A 183 1.56 -16.43 5.81
C ALA A 183 0.95 -15.02 5.78
N VAL A 184 0.49 -14.60 4.60
CA VAL A 184 -0.24 -13.35 4.41
C VAL A 184 -1.55 -13.65 3.69
N ALA A 185 -2.68 -13.25 4.27
CA ALA A 185 -4.00 -13.39 3.66
C ALA A 185 -4.49 -12.02 3.16
N TYR A 186 -4.70 -11.89 1.85
CA TYR A 186 -5.22 -10.68 1.22
C TYR A 186 -6.66 -10.92 0.79
N PHE A 187 -7.61 -10.25 1.44
CA PHE A 187 -9.02 -10.30 1.08
C PHE A 187 -9.38 -9.10 0.22
N VAL A 188 -10.10 -9.35 -0.87
CA VAL A 188 -10.57 -8.32 -1.80
C VAL A 188 -11.82 -8.78 -2.51
N SER A 189 -12.83 -7.91 -2.60
CA SER A 189 -14.05 -8.12 -3.39
C SER A 189 -14.76 -9.45 -3.09
N GLY A 190 -14.78 -9.87 -1.82
CA GLY A 190 -15.39 -11.13 -1.38
C GLY A 190 -14.60 -12.41 -1.71
N SER A 191 -13.44 -12.28 -2.33
CA SER A 191 -12.45 -13.35 -2.57
C SER A 191 -11.23 -13.16 -1.66
N ALA A 192 -10.28 -14.11 -1.68
CA ALA A 192 -9.02 -13.96 -0.99
C ALA A 192 -7.84 -14.69 -1.65
N TYR A 193 -6.64 -14.19 -1.39
CA TYR A 193 -5.38 -14.82 -1.74
C TYR A 193 -4.62 -15.13 -0.44
N ILE A 194 -4.12 -16.35 -0.30
CA ILE A 194 -3.24 -16.73 0.81
C ILE A 194 -1.85 -16.99 0.26
N PHE A 195 -0.88 -16.19 0.70
CA PHE A 195 0.53 -16.32 0.38
C PHE A 195 1.20 -17.11 1.48
N HIS A 196 1.81 -18.23 1.13
CA HIS A 196 2.51 -19.10 2.07
C HIS A 196 4.00 -18.82 2.00
N LYS A 197 4.61 -18.44 3.13
CA LYS A 197 6.06 -18.15 3.21
C LYS A 197 6.86 -19.32 3.80
N THR A 198 6.20 -20.25 4.49
CA THR A 198 6.85 -21.39 5.15
C THR A 198 6.12 -22.71 4.91
N GLY A 199 6.75 -23.81 5.31
CA GLY A 199 6.21 -25.17 5.19
C GLY A 199 6.18 -25.69 3.74
N ALA A 200 5.43 -26.77 3.52
CA ALA A 200 5.36 -27.44 2.22
C ALA A 200 4.76 -26.58 1.08
N MET A 201 4.11 -25.47 1.42
CA MET A 201 3.49 -24.54 0.48
C MET A 201 4.30 -23.25 0.30
N ALA A 202 5.50 -23.15 0.90
CA ALA A 202 6.34 -21.95 0.78
C ALA A 202 6.52 -21.51 -0.68
N GLY A 203 6.38 -20.21 -0.92
CA GLY A 203 6.45 -19.60 -2.26
C GLY A 203 5.18 -19.76 -3.10
N ARG A 204 4.06 -20.26 -2.55
CA ARG A 204 2.81 -20.45 -3.30
C ARG A 204 1.72 -19.49 -2.87
N VAL A 205 0.88 -19.11 -3.84
CA VAL A 205 -0.34 -18.35 -3.63
C VAL A 205 -1.55 -19.21 -3.95
N VAL A 206 -2.50 -19.27 -3.02
CA VAL A 206 -3.77 -19.95 -3.22
C VAL A 206 -4.89 -18.92 -3.24
N PHE A 207 -5.62 -18.88 -4.34
CA PHE A 207 -6.81 -18.06 -4.52
C PHE A 207 -8.07 -18.82 -4.14
N TYR A 208 -8.94 -18.13 -3.41
CA TYR A 208 -10.25 -18.59 -3.00
C TYR A 208 -11.29 -17.61 -3.52
N MET A 209 -12.18 -18.09 -4.38
CA MET A 209 -13.26 -17.29 -4.95
C MET A 209 -14.24 -16.76 -3.89
N LYS A 210 -14.35 -17.46 -2.75
CA LYS A 210 -15.19 -17.05 -1.62
C LYS A 210 -14.34 -16.87 -0.38
N ALA A 211 -14.48 -15.71 0.26
CA ALA A 211 -13.77 -15.39 1.49
C ALA A 211 -14.05 -16.41 2.61
N GLY A 212 -15.24 -17.02 2.67
CA GLY A 212 -15.54 -18.08 3.64
C GLY A 212 -14.69 -19.35 3.47
N ASP A 213 -14.34 -19.69 2.22
CA ASP A 213 -13.46 -20.84 1.94
C ASP A 213 -12.02 -20.54 2.38
N ALA A 214 -11.57 -19.29 2.19
CA ALA A 214 -10.28 -18.82 2.69
C ALA A 214 -10.22 -18.82 4.22
N LEU A 215 -11.26 -18.33 4.90
CA LEU A 215 -11.34 -18.40 6.36
C LEU A 215 -11.24 -19.84 6.87
N SER A 216 -11.96 -20.76 6.21
CA SER A 216 -11.90 -22.19 6.54
C SER A 216 -10.49 -22.78 6.33
N ALA A 217 -9.74 -22.31 5.34
CA ALA A 217 -8.35 -22.69 5.13
C ALA A 217 -7.43 -22.11 6.23
N MET A 218 -7.64 -20.86 6.63
CA MET A 218 -6.89 -20.22 7.71
C MET A 218 -7.14 -20.88 9.07
N ASP A 219 -8.37 -21.30 9.35
CA ASP A 219 -8.72 -22.06 10.56
C ASP A 219 -7.98 -23.40 10.60
N LYS A 220 -7.83 -24.08 9.46
CA LYS A 220 -7.05 -25.32 9.35
C LYS A 220 -5.55 -25.08 9.60
N ILE A 221 -4.98 -24.01 9.07
CA ILE A 221 -3.58 -23.61 9.34
C ILE A 221 -3.39 -23.41 10.85
N THR A 222 -4.30 -22.64 11.45
CA THR A 222 -4.28 -22.30 12.88
C THR A 222 -4.42 -23.55 13.77
N ALA A 223 -5.37 -24.43 13.44
CA ALA A 223 -5.61 -25.67 14.19
C ALA A 223 -4.44 -26.66 14.06
N GLY A 224 -3.82 -26.74 12.87
CA GLY A 224 -2.64 -27.57 12.64
C GLY A 224 -1.46 -27.15 13.53
N LYS A 225 -1.16 -25.84 13.57
CA LYS A 225 -0.08 -25.31 14.40
C LYS A 225 -0.32 -25.51 15.90
N LYS A 226 -1.54 -25.29 16.38
CA LYS A 226 -1.89 -25.56 17.79
C LYS A 226 -1.63 -27.01 18.20
N LYS A 227 -1.89 -27.99 17.31
CA LYS A 227 -1.62 -29.41 17.59
C LYS A 227 -0.12 -29.68 17.73
N ILE A 228 0.70 -29.04 16.90
CA ILE A 228 2.16 -29.15 16.96
C ILE A 228 2.66 -28.51 18.27
N GLU A 229 2.22 -27.28 18.58
CA GLU A 229 2.56 -26.58 19.83
C GLU A 229 2.21 -27.44 21.06
N GLN A 230 1.02 -28.07 21.09
CA GLN A 230 0.57 -28.93 22.18
C GLN A 230 1.39 -30.23 22.29
N ALA A 231 1.80 -30.82 21.17
CA ALA A 231 2.61 -32.04 21.18
C ALA A 231 4.06 -31.79 21.64
N GLU A 232 4.57 -30.59 21.40
CA GLU A 232 5.93 -30.18 21.78
C GLU A 232 6.01 -29.51 23.15
N SER A 233 4.88 -29.26 23.82
CA SER A 233 4.85 -28.67 25.16
C SER A 233 4.84 -29.79 26.20
N GLY A 234 5.96 -30.03 26.87
CA GLY A 234 5.99 -30.83 28.09
C GLY A 234 5.23 -30.16 29.24
N GLU A 235 4.76 -30.93 30.22
CA GLU A 235 3.97 -30.44 31.37
C GLU A 235 4.69 -29.28 32.10
N GLY A 236 4.18 -28.05 31.94
CA GLY A 236 4.52 -26.90 32.78
C GLY A 236 5.09 -25.65 32.07
N GLU A 237 5.50 -25.73 30.81
CA GLU A 237 5.96 -24.54 30.07
C GLU A 237 4.82 -23.84 29.33
N VAL A 238 4.54 -22.59 29.71
CA VAL A 238 3.67 -21.68 28.92
C VAL A 238 4.47 -21.25 27.68
N LYS A 239 4.48 -22.08 26.63
CA LYS A 239 5.07 -21.69 25.35
C LYS A 239 4.36 -20.44 24.82
N ARG A 240 5.15 -19.46 24.39
CA ARG A 240 4.66 -18.21 23.81
C ARG A 240 3.86 -18.53 22.55
N ARG A 241 2.72 -17.87 22.40
CA ARG A 241 1.79 -18.13 21.29
C ARG A 241 2.41 -17.63 19.98
N GLU A 242 2.70 -18.55 19.07
CA GLU A 242 3.17 -18.16 17.74
C GLU A 242 2.03 -17.59 16.91
N MET A 243 2.37 -16.62 16.07
CA MET A 243 1.45 -16.01 15.12
C MET A 243 1.46 -16.80 13.82
N ASP A 244 0.30 -16.94 13.21
CA ASP A 244 0.07 -17.75 12.04
C ASP A 244 0.26 -16.96 10.75
N GLY A 245 0.10 -15.64 10.81
CA GLY A 245 0.30 -14.74 9.70
C GLY A 245 -0.28 -13.36 9.90
N TYR A 246 -0.46 -12.64 8.80
CA TYR A 246 -1.05 -11.30 8.77
C TYR A 246 -2.18 -11.21 7.75
N ILE A 247 -3.23 -10.45 8.06
CA ILE A 247 -4.41 -10.24 7.21
C ILE A 247 -4.41 -8.80 6.69
N ILE A 248 -4.48 -8.66 5.37
CA ILE A 248 -4.86 -7.41 4.72
C ILE A 248 -6.31 -7.57 4.27
N PHE A 249 -7.18 -6.75 4.84
CA PHE A 249 -8.60 -6.79 4.55
C PHE A 249 -9.03 -5.56 3.75
N ASP A 250 -9.16 -5.71 2.43
CA ASP A 250 -9.67 -4.66 1.57
C ASP A 250 -11.21 -4.70 1.53
N VAL A 251 -11.83 -3.67 2.09
CA VAL A 251 -13.29 -3.61 2.27
C VAL A 251 -13.95 -3.13 0.98
N SER A 252 -14.02 -4.01 -0.03
CA SER A 252 -14.89 -3.84 -1.19
C SER A 252 -16.03 -4.85 -1.13
N GLY A 253 -17.24 -4.40 -0.79
CA GLY A 253 -18.47 -5.20 -0.88
C GLY A 253 -19.17 -5.49 0.45
N THR A 254 -19.91 -6.60 0.48
CA THR A 254 -20.85 -6.95 1.56
C THR A 254 -20.26 -7.85 2.65
N PHE A 255 -19.09 -8.44 2.38
CA PHE A 255 -18.44 -9.37 3.27
C PHE A 255 -17.55 -8.62 4.27
N VAL A 256 -17.67 -8.98 5.54
CA VAL A 256 -16.79 -8.54 6.63
C VAL A 256 -16.38 -9.81 7.36
N PRO A 257 -15.09 -10.16 7.44
CA PRO A 257 -14.66 -11.37 8.13
C PRO A 257 -14.89 -11.16 9.62
N TYR A 258 -15.93 -11.81 10.12
CA TYR A 258 -16.21 -11.93 11.54
C TYR A 258 -15.56 -13.22 12.05
N SER A 259 -14.31 -13.13 12.50
CA SER A 259 -13.72 -14.20 13.29
C SER A 259 -12.74 -13.60 14.30
N GLN A 260 -13.25 -13.31 15.50
CA GLN A 260 -12.42 -12.95 16.65
C GLN A 260 -11.34 -14.01 16.92
N PHE A 261 -11.61 -15.28 16.58
CA PHE A 261 -10.68 -16.39 16.74
C PHE A 261 -9.41 -16.24 15.89
N LEU A 262 -9.56 -15.82 14.62
CA LEU A 262 -8.41 -15.60 13.73
C LEU A 262 -7.57 -14.39 14.19
N LEU A 263 -8.21 -13.33 14.67
CA LEU A 263 -7.51 -12.13 15.15
C LEU A 263 -6.58 -12.38 16.35
N VAL A 264 -6.72 -13.52 17.04
CA VAL A 264 -5.82 -13.87 18.15
C VAL A 264 -4.51 -14.52 17.69
N ARG A 265 -4.43 -15.03 16.46
CA ARG A 265 -3.18 -15.59 15.89
C ARG A 265 -2.76 -14.93 14.59
N TRP A 266 -3.55 -14.01 14.09
CA TRP A 266 -3.26 -13.26 12.89
C TRP A 266 -3.24 -11.77 13.19
N GLY A 267 -2.19 -11.09 12.69
CA GLY A 267 -2.22 -9.64 12.48
C GLY A 267 -3.37 -9.26 11.55
N CYS A 268 -3.90 -8.05 11.67
CA CYS A 268 -4.96 -7.61 10.77
C CYS A 268 -4.94 -6.09 10.60
N ILE A 269 -4.93 -5.66 9.35
CA ILE A 269 -5.24 -4.29 8.95
C ILE A 269 -6.38 -4.29 7.96
N ALA A 270 -7.40 -3.48 8.25
CA ALA A 270 -8.56 -3.34 7.39
C ALA A 270 -8.55 -1.97 6.69
N LEU A 271 -8.67 -1.98 5.37
CA LEU A 271 -8.65 -0.80 4.51
C LEU A 271 -10.08 -0.29 4.36
N SER A 272 -10.38 0.87 4.94
CA SER A 272 -11.78 1.33 5.03
C SER A 272 -12.44 1.53 3.67
N SER A 273 -13.67 1.04 3.55
CA SER A 273 -14.57 1.35 2.43
C SER A 273 -15.16 2.76 2.61
N PRO A 274 -15.64 3.40 1.54
CA PRO A 274 -16.51 4.58 1.65
C PRO A 274 -17.81 4.29 2.44
N SER A 275 -18.24 3.03 2.56
CA SER A 275 -19.39 2.66 3.40
C SER A 275 -19.02 2.62 4.90
N THR A 276 -19.27 3.73 5.58
CA THR A 276 -18.80 3.95 6.96
C THR A 276 -19.52 3.13 8.03
N LYS A 277 -20.81 2.79 7.85
CA LYS A 277 -21.63 2.19 8.93
C LYS A 277 -21.20 0.78 9.34
N LYS A 278 -21.19 -0.17 8.41
CA LYS A 278 -20.79 -1.58 8.68
C LYS A 278 -19.36 -1.66 9.23
N PHE A 279 -18.51 -0.76 8.77
CA PHE A 279 -17.10 -0.77 9.11
C PHE A 279 -16.82 -0.10 10.45
N ALA A 280 -17.55 0.96 10.80
CA ALA A 280 -17.56 1.50 12.16
C ALA A 280 -18.05 0.45 13.18
N GLU A 281 -19.07 -0.33 12.82
CA GLU A 281 -19.52 -1.46 13.65
C GLU A 281 -18.43 -2.53 13.82
N TRP A 282 -17.78 -2.94 12.73
CA TRP A 282 -16.67 -3.90 12.80
C TRP A 282 -15.51 -3.37 13.65
N ALA A 283 -15.12 -2.11 13.47
CA ALA A 283 -14.06 -1.49 14.24
C ALA A 283 -14.38 -1.46 15.74
N LYS A 284 -15.63 -1.10 16.08
CA LYS A 284 -16.12 -1.10 17.46
C LYS A 284 -16.14 -2.52 18.05
N GLN A 285 -16.62 -3.51 17.30
CA GLN A 285 -16.72 -4.89 17.77
C GLN A 285 -15.36 -5.55 18.01
N ASN A 286 -14.33 -5.17 17.24
CA ASN A 286 -12.99 -5.74 17.34
C ASN A 286 -11.98 -4.83 18.06
N ASN A 287 -12.46 -3.73 18.68
CA ASN A 287 -11.61 -2.71 19.31
C ASN A 287 -10.45 -2.27 18.40
N ALA A 288 -10.74 -2.09 17.11
CA ALA A 288 -9.72 -1.78 16.10
C ALA A 288 -9.15 -0.37 16.34
N LEU A 289 -7.83 -0.24 16.23
CA LEU A 289 -7.13 1.02 16.42
C LEU A 289 -7.11 1.80 15.10
N PRO A 290 -7.55 3.07 15.07
CA PRO A 290 -7.56 3.86 13.85
C PRO A 290 -6.14 4.29 13.45
N ILE A 291 -5.85 4.18 12.17
CA ILE A 291 -4.72 4.83 11.52
C ILE A 291 -5.29 5.81 10.51
N TYR A 292 -5.19 7.10 10.80
CA TYR A 292 -5.58 8.15 9.87
C TYR A 292 -4.47 8.34 8.84
N ILE A 293 -4.83 8.44 7.56
CA ILE A 293 -3.91 8.74 6.48
C ILE A 293 -4.27 10.06 5.81
N ASN A 294 -3.23 10.82 5.48
CA ASN A 294 -3.35 12.07 4.74
C ASN A 294 -3.67 11.81 3.27
N CYS A 295 -4.24 12.83 2.63
CA CYS A 295 -4.43 12.90 1.17
C CYS A 295 -3.10 12.83 0.41
N TYR A 296 -3.13 12.85 -0.92
CA TYR A 296 -1.90 13.09 -1.66
C TYR A 296 -1.42 14.50 -1.38
N SER A 297 -0.10 14.72 -1.31
CA SER A 297 0.41 16.07 -1.48
C SER A 297 0.32 16.45 -2.96
N ARG A 298 0.29 17.75 -3.27
CA ARG A 298 0.36 18.20 -4.67
C ARG A 298 1.61 17.67 -5.37
N ARG A 299 2.71 17.52 -4.65
CA ARG A 299 3.97 17.00 -5.20
C ARG A 299 3.94 15.51 -5.48
N GLU A 300 3.27 14.72 -4.65
CA GLU A 300 3.00 13.31 -4.96
C GLU A 300 2.15 13.18 -6.23
N ILE A 301 1.15 14.06 -6.44
CA ILE A 301 0.36 14.10 -7.69
C ILE A 301 1.22 14.53 -8.89
N MET A 302 2.10 15.52 -8.72
CA MET A 302 3.03 15.97 -9.75
C MET A 302 3.98 14.85 -10.18
N ALA A 303 4.55 14.13 -9.20
CA ALA A 303 5.43 12.99 -9.44
C ALA A 303 4.69 11.83 -10.13
N PHE A 304 3.45 11.56 -9.73
CA PHE A 304 2.60 10.58 -10.40
C PHE A 304 2.36 10.95 -11.87
N HIS A 305 1.99 12.21 -12.15
CA HIS A 305 1.80 12.72 -13.51
C HIS A 305 3.09 12.60 -14.34
N ALA A 306 4.21 13.07 -13.81
CA ALA A 306 5.52 12.98 -14.44
C ALA A 306 5.90 11.53 -14.81
N PHE A 307 5.66 10.58 -13.90
CA PHE A 307 5.92 9.16 -14.14
C PHE A 307 5.02 8.57 -15.23
N GLN A 308 3.72 8.92 -15.24
CA GLN A 308 2.81 8.47 -16.29
C GLN A 308 3.22 8.97 -17.68
N GLU A 309 3.60 10.24 -17.78
CA GLU A 309 4.10 10.81 -19.03
C GLU A 309 5.43 10.16 -19.44
N ARG A 310 6.33 9.88 -18.49
CA ARG A 310 7.59 9.16 -18.79
C ARG A 310 7.34 7.74 -19.28
N CYS A 311 6.34 7.03 -18.75
CA CYS A 311 6.05 5.63 -19.10
C CYS A 311 5.59 5.45 -20.55
N VAL A 312 5.01 6.48 -21.18
CA VAL A 312 4.64 6.44 -22.60
C VAL A 312 5.81 6.80 -23.53
N LEU A 313 6.94 7.25 -22.96
CA LEU A 313 8.14 7.66 -23.66
C LEU A 313 9.27 6.65 -23.42
N ARG A 314 10.15 6.43 -24.40
CA ARG A 314 11.17 5.38 -24.38
C ARG A 314 12.50 5.87 -23.82
N THR A 315 12.80 7.17 -23.91
CA THR A 315 14.11 7.74 -23.57
C THR A 315 14.01 9.05 -22.76
N ASP A 316 15.08 9.41 -22.06
CA ASP A 316 15.12 10.67 -21.30
C ASP A 316 15.10 11.86 -22.27
N GLU A 317 15.68 11.72 -23.46
CA GLU A 317 15.64 12.72 -24.52
C GLU A 317 14.22 13.00 -25.00
N GLU A 318 13.40 11.96 -25.18
CA GLU A 318 11.97 12.13 -25.51
C GLU A 318 11.19 12.79 -24.36
N TYR A 319 11.50 12.44 -23.12
CA TYR A 319 10.90 13.05 -21.94
C TYR A 319 11.19 14.56 -21.86
N VAL A 320 12.46 14.94 -22.02
CA VAL A 320 12.88 16.34 -22.09
C VAL A 320 12.23 17.05 -23.29
N GLY A 321 12.16 16.40 -24.45
CA GLY A 321 11.52 16.95 -25.64
C GLY A 321 10.01 17.19 -25.49
N ALA A 322 9.34 16.45 -24.60
CA ALA A 322 7.91 16.60 -24.30
C ALA A 322 7.61 17.64 -23.20
N ARG A 323 8.61 18.36 -22.69
CA ARG A 323 8.50 19.29 -21.55
C ARG A 323 7.28 20.20 -21.62
N GLU A 324 7.11 20.94 -22.72
CA GLU A 324 6.02 21.92 -22.85
C GLU A 324 4.63 21.27 -22.71
N GLN A 325 4.45 20.07 -23.28
CA GLN A 325 3.19 19.33 -23.18
C GLN A 325 2.94 18.83 -21.75
N ILE A 326 3.97 18.29 -21.10
CA ILE A 326 3.89 17.77 -19.73
C ILE A 326 3.53 18.90 -18.75
N GLU A 327 4.18 20.05 -18.88
CA GLU A 327 3.97 21.23 -18.03
C GLU A 327 2.61 21.91 -18.30
N SER A 328 2.13 21.89 -19.55
CA SER A 328 0.79 22.35 -19.90
C SER A 328 -0.30 21.48 -19.22
N ARG A 329 -0.20 20.15 -19.32
CA ARG A 329 -1.15 19.22 -18.65
C ARG A 329 -1.10 19.35 -17.13
N TRP A 330 0.09 19.57 -16.56
CA TRP A 330 0.22 19.84 -15.13
C TRP A 330 -0.58 21.08 -14.69
N THR A 331 -0.65 22.12 -15.51
CA THR A 331 -1.44 23.32 -15.21
C THR A 331 -2.95 23.03 -15.17
N GLU A 332 -3.44 22.14 -16.02
CA GLU A 332 -4.82 21.66 -15.95
C GLU A 332 -5.07 20.84 -14.67
N ILE A 333 -4.16 19.92 -14.34
CA ILE A 333 -4.20 19.13 -13.09
C ILE A 333 -4.24 20.04 -11.86
N ARG A 334 -3.41 21.09 -11.81
CA ARG A 334 -3.44 22.08 -10.71
C ARG A 334 -4.79 22.76 -10.57
N THR A 335 -5.40 23.14 -11.69
CA THR A 335 -6.75 23.73 -11.69
C THR A 335 -7.76 22.77 -11.07
N ARG A 336 -7.69 21.47 -11.41
CA ARG A 336 -8.56 20.45 -10.81
C ARG A 336 -8.30 20.27 -9.33
N ILE A 337 -7.02 20.24 -8.90
CA ILE A 337 -6.64 20.16 -7.48
C ILE A 337 -7.27 21.30 -6.67
N ARG A 338 -7.29 22.54 -7.21
CA ARG A 338 -7.96 23.68 -6.54
C ARG A 338 -9.47 23.47 -6.36
N GLY A 339 -10.12 22.77 -7.29
CA GLY A 339 -11.56 22.50 -7.25
C GLY A 339 -11.96 21.38 -6.28
N VAL A 340 -11.23 20.27 -6.28
CA VAL A 340 -11.64 19.03 -5.57
C VAL A 340 -10.61 18.50 -4.56
N GLY A 341 -9.50 19.22 -4.36
CA GLY A 341 -8.36 18.78 -3.57
C GLY A 341 -7.50 17.73 -4.29
N PRO A 342 -6.39 17.27 -3.66
CA PRO A 342 -5.44 16.32 -4.22
C PRO A 342 -5.98 14.86 -4.19
N LEU A 343 -7.09 14.63 -4.89
CA LEU A 343 -7.76 13.32 -4.98
C LEU A 343 -7.62 12.74 -6.39
N PRO A 344 -6.71 11.76 -6.61
CA PRO A 344 -6.40 11.24 -7.95
C PRO A 344 -7.64 10.81 -8.75
N ARG A 345 -8.63 10.23 -8.08
CA ARG A 345 -9.88 9.77 -8.70
C ARG A 345 -10.62 10.86 -9.47
N TYR A 346 -10.62 12.10 -8.96
CA TYR A 346 -11.32 13.22 -9.59
C TYR A 346 -10.39 14.04 -10.48
N ILE A 347 -9.09 14.08 -10.15
CA ILE A 347 -8.10 14.85 -10.92
C ILE A 347 -7.84 14.23 -12.28
N PHE A 348 -7.69 12.90 -12.36
CA PHE A 348 -7.30 12.22 -13.59
C PHE A 348 -8.48 11.70 -14.43
N ASP A 349 -9.72 11.78 -13.90
CA ASP A 349 -10.94 11.43 -14.63
C ASP A 349 -11.85 12.65 -14.79
N TRP A 350 -11.81 13.25 -15.99
CA TRP A 350 -12.59 14.46 -16.31
C TRP A 350 -14.10 14.25 -16.14
N LYS A 351 -14.62 13.04 -16.36
CA LYS A 351 -16.06 12.76 -16.22
C LYS A 351 -16.50 12.80 -14.76
N LEU A 352 -15.60 12.50 -13.83
CA LEU A 352 -15.87 12.58 -12.40
C LEU A 352 -15.64 13.97 -11.84
N PHE A 353 -14.88 14.82 -12.53
CA PHE A 353 -14.63 16.21 -12.14
C PHE A 353 -15.81 17.13 -12.45
N ASP A 354 -16.45 16.95 -13.60
CA ASP A 354 -17.56 17.82 -14.07
C ASP A 354 -18.94 17.44 -13.50
N ASN A 355 -19.02 16.38 -12.68
CA ASN A 355 -20.25 15.91 -12.01
C ASN A 355 -20.25 16.30 -10.53
#